data_AF-A0A2M8LYV9-F1
#
_entry.id   AF-A0A2M8LYV9-F1
#
_cell.length_a   1.000
_cell.length_b   1.000
_cell.length_c   1.000
_cell.angle_alpha   90.00
_cell.angle_beta   90.00
_cell.angle_gamma   90.00
#
_symmetry.space_group_name_H-M   'P 1'
#
loop_
_entity.id
_entity.type
_entity.pdbx_description
1 polymer ?
#
loop_
_entity_poly.entity_id
_entity_poly.type
_entity_poly.pdbx_seq_one_letter_code
_entity_poly.pdbx_strand_id
1 'polypeptide(L)'
;MIETEAGEPTPQACLQVARQAAELAVAAADEAMNAVCRSRSGSTARLEEVMHAAHREAVEAEGCAARAEQYAADSEMPDGALHYCARGAVDHAARAQEAAGVEVTATALRAALERQLTAEECAEQESARRREEARREADERAATGMDSDNRRQASMNRFSAEQHVHELGWTAGHVRVMEAAETGRLYWRGGQARQAAEHGVWNGGRKVSRERTQALRDARFLAAVRAADGAQVLVPTPMGQVALELARLHPAGLYESEKTAYEARFARVAKRHKRMDDKKAAARRLPPLDLSALRLYRRPVTLVEQEMRAEREAAEQWEDEGGYCPGVPTPAPAAGEDTVRCPCCGLHKAAVSSVLAPHKPARAAADDCPGSGLRPAAETPRPAAEPRTEEAPAAAAVRADQPLLRRLFAPRATRERHEGGLRTVIRRPQRSLTPEERERVRDTAALNFQGALIMGLIDPLPNASPMPEEAGAWVREHVWPDHFREIDRKYPHGFHRWSTCERGTCWNCLSGRCDLCVHRQKGGPDVDDNTDWVHNQEGRCVAKLILRPGGEPCVWWCRCDCSKDPAPARPTARPVPDPVPAAAPARDHGPGAVQAALW
;
A
#
# COMPACT_ATOMS: atom_id res chain seq x y z
N MET A 1 23.48 20.87 9.51
CA MET A 1 23.41 21.89 8.45
C MET A 1 23.51 21.14 7.15
N ILE A 2 22.43 21.09 6.39
CA ILE A 2 22.35 20.39 5.12
C ILE A 2 22.66 21.47 4.09
N GLU A 3 23.76 21.33 3.36
CA GLU A 3 23.99 22.10 2.14
C GLU A 3 22.88 21.69 1.17
N THR A 4 21.87 22.54 1.08
CA THR A 4 20.83 22.48 0.05
C THR A 4 21.51 22.41 -1.31
N GLU A 5 21.18 21.38 -2.10
CA GLU A 5 21.52 21.33 -3.52
C GLU A 5 21.18 22.68 -4.15
N ALA A 6 22.22 23.31 -4.70
CA ALA A 6 22.16 24.61 -5.31
C ALA A 6 21.08 24.61 -6.41
N GLY A 7 20.24 25.65 -6.43
CA GLY A 7 19.16 25.76 -7.41
C GLY A 7 19.73 25.68 -8.83
N GLU A 8 19.23 24.73 -9.63
CA GLU A 8 19.63 24.53 -11.01
C GLU A 8 19.35 25.80 -11.84
N PRO A 9 20.22 26.18 -12.79
CA PRO A 9 20.00 27.33 -13.65
C PRO A 9 18.70 27.16 -14.45
N THR A 10 17.99 28.25 -14.67
CA THR A 10 16.70 28.20 -15.38
C THR A 10 16.89 27.65 -16.80
N PRO A 11 15.89 26.93 -17.36
CA PRO A 11 15.91 26.47 -18.76
C PRO A 11 16.32 27.56 -19.76
N GLN A 12 15.82 28.79 -19.54
CA GLN A 12 16.15 29.95 -20.37
C GLN A 12 17.62 30.37 -20.25
N ALA A 13 18.20 30.35 -19.05
CA ALA A 13 19.62 30.65 -18.84
C ALA A 13 20.50 29.58 -19.52
N CYS A 14 20.15 28.30 -19.38
CA CYS A 14 20.84 27.20 -20.06
C CYS A 14 20.85 27.37 -21.58
N LEU A 15 19.70 27.71 -22.18
CA LEU A 15 19.59 27.98 -23.62
C LEU A 15 20.45 29.16 -24.06
N GLN A 16 20.42 30.26 -23.30
CA GLN A 16 21.21 31.44 -23.61
C GLN A 16 22.72 31.13 -23.58
N VAL A 17 23.17 30.43 -22.54
CA VAL A 17 24.58 30.02 -22.41
C VAL A 17 24.99 29.07 -23.54
N ALA A 18 24.13 28.10 -23.90
CA ALA A 18 24.42 27.16 -24.99
C ALA A 18 24.62 27.88 -26.33
N ARG A 19 23.75 28.86 -26.64
CA ARG A 19 23.86 29.68 -27.86
C ARG A 19 25.12 30.53 -27.87
N GLN A 20 25.39 31.26 -26.79
CA GLN A 20 26.58 32.10 -26.68
C GLN A 20 27.88 31.29 -26.77
N ALA A 21 27.90 30.08 -26.20
CA ALA A 21 29.04 29.19 -26.31
C ALA A 21 29.27 28.72 -27.77
N ALA A 22 28.21 28.35 -28.49
CA ALA A 22 28.32 27.99 -29.90
C ALA A 22 28.84 29.17 -30.75
N GLU A 23 28.33 30.39 -30.53
CA GLU A 23 28.81 31.61 -31.21
C GLU A 23 30.32 31.85 -30.99
N LEU A 24 30.80 31.69 -29.75
CA LEU A 24 32.23 31.82 -29.42
C LEU A 24 33.08 30.74 -30.10
N ALA A 25 32.57 29.51 -30.19
CA ALA A 25 33.27 28.40 -30.82
C ALA A 25 33.42 28.61 -32.34
N VAL A 26 32.35 29.09 -33.00
CA VAL A 26 32.36 29.43 -34.42
C VAL A 26 33.33 30.57 -34.71
N ALA A 27 33.31 31.63 -33.89
CA ALA A 27 34.25 32.74 -34.02
C ALA A 27 35.72 32.28 -33.93
N ALA A 28 36.03 31.37 -32.99
CA ALA A 28 37.38 30.80 -32.88
C ALA A 28 37.78 29.97 -34.11
N ALA A 29 36.86 29.17 -34.66
CA ALA A 29 37.10 28.43 -35.90
C ALA A 29 37.33 29.35 -37.11
N ASP A 30 36.57 30.44 -37.22
CA ASP A 30 36.74 31.47 -38.27
C ASP A 30 38.09 32.18 -38.14
N GLU A 31 38.55 32.47 -36.94
CA GLU A 31 39.88 33.05 -36.71
C GLU A 31 41.01 32.11 -37.13
N ALA A 32 40.90 30.81 -36.81
CA ALA A 32 41.84 29.78 -37.26
C ALA A 32 41.85 29.65 -38.80
N MET A 33 40.69 29.65 -39.44
CA MET A 33 40.54 29.67 -40.90
C MET A 33 41.21 30.92 -41.51
N ASN A 34 40.95 32.09 -40.95
CA ASN A 34 41.56 33.35 -41.39
C ASN A 34 43.09 33.36 -41.22
N ALA A 35 43.63 32.66 -40.22
CA ALA A 35 45.06 32.49 -40.04
C ALA A 35 45.68 31.63 -41.16
N VAL A 36 45.01 30.54 -41.56
CA VAL A 36 45.41 29.73 -42.73
C VAL A 36 45.41 30.58 -44.00
N CYS A 37 44.31 31.29 -44.28
CA CYS A 37 44.15 32.11 -45.49
C CYS A 37 45.18 33.25 -45.60
N ARG A 38 45.67 33.79 -44.47
CA ARG A 38 46.68 34.86 -44.45
C ARG A 38 48.12 34.33 -44.51
N SER A 39 48.35 33.04 -44.32
CA SER A 39 49.69 32.46 -44.38
C SER A 39 50.23 32.47 -45.81
N ARG A 40 51.39 33.11 -45.99
CA ARG A 40 52.13 33.12 -47.27
C ARG A 40 53.28 32.11 -47.31
N SER A 41 53.41 31.26 -46.29
CA SER A 41 54.52 30.32 -46.12
C SER A 41 54.14 28.91 -46.59
N GLY A 42 55.09 28.16 -47.18
CA GLY A 42 54.88 26.78 -47.64
C GLY A 42 54.74 25.72 -46.54
N SER A 43 54.58 26.12 -45.27
CA SER A 43 54.42 25.23 -44.11
C SER A 43 53.02 25.38 -43.49
N THR A 44 51.96 25.21 -44.29
CA THR A 44 50.56 25.38 -43.88
C THR A 44 49.99 24.23 -43.05
N ALA A 45 50.64 23.05 -43.07
CA ALA A 45 50.12 21.83 -42.44
C ALA A 45 49.74 22.00 -40.96
N ARG A 46 50.55 22.75 -40.18
CA ARG A 46 50.25 23.03 -38.76
C ARG A 46 49.04 23.95 -38.59
N LEU A 47 48.86 24.93 -39.47
CA LEU A 47 47.72 25.85 -39.41
C LEU A 47 46.44 25.15 -39.87
N GLU A 48 46.53 24.26 -40.86
CA GLU A 48 45.42 23.40 -41.29
C GLU A 48 44.98 22.45 -40.17
N GLU A 49 45.92 21.85 -39.43
CA GLU A 49 45.62 21.02 -38.27
C GLU A 49 44.88 21.80 -37.17
N VAL A 50 45.35 23.01 -36.85
CA VAL A 50 44.71 23.94 -35.91
C VAL A 50 43.30 24.31 -36.37
N MET A 51 43.13 24.68 -37.64
CA MET A 51 41.82 24.99 -38.22
C MET A 51 40.87 23.80 -38.14
N HIS A 52 41.31 22.60 -38.49
CA HIS A 52 40.48 21.41 -38.40
C HIS A 52 40.13 21.05 -36.95
N ALA A 53 41.04 21.25 -36.00
CA ALA A 53 40.76 21.04 -34.59
C ALA A 53 39.73 22.03 -34.05
N ALA A 54 39.90 23.34 -34.32
CA ALA A 54 38.95 24.36 -33.91
C ALA A 54 37.57 24.16 -34.55
N HIS A 55 37.53 23.81 -35.85
CA HIS A 55 36.27 23.56 -36.56
C HIS A 55 35.52 22.33 -36.01
N ARG A 56 36.21 21.23 -35.69
CA ARG A 56 35.56 20.06 -35.08
C ARG A 56 34.87 20.40 -33.77
N GLU A 57 35.55 21.14 -32.90
CA GLU A 57 34.99 21.54 -31.61
C GLU A 57 33.84 22.55 -31.78
N ALA A 58 33.90 23.45 -32.76
CA ALA A 58 32.81 24.36 -33.09
C ALA A 58 31.53 23.61 -33.51
N VAL A 59 31.66 22.59 -34.38
CA VAL A 59 30.52 21.74 -34.80
C VAL A 59 29.88 21.03 -33.61
N GLU A 60 30.67 20.53 -32.66
CA GLU A 60 30.13 19.90 -31.45
C GLU A 60 29.46 20.90 -30.49
N ALA A 61 29.98 22.13 -30.40
CA ALA A 61 29.35 23.21 -29.64
C ALA A 61 27.98 23.60 -30.24
N GLU A 62 27.90 23.76 -31.57
CA GLU A 62 26.65 23.99 -32.29
C GLU A 62 25.68 22.82 -32.12
N GLY A 63 26.17 21.58 -32.18
CA GLY A 63 25.37 20.39 -31.94
C GLY A 63 24.78 20.35 -30.54
N CYS A 64 25.55 20.74 -29.52
CA CYS A 64 25.06 20.90 -28.15
C CYS A 64 23.98 21.99 -28.05
N ALA A 65 24.18 23.14 -28.67
CA ALA A 65 23.21 24.24 -28.68
C ALA A 65 21.90 23.85 -29.39
N ALA A 66 21.98 23.19 -30.54
CA ALA A 66 20.83 22.69 -31.27
C ALA A 66 20.03 21.65 -30.46
N ARG A 67 20.72 20.74 -29.75
CA ARG A 67 20.07 19.80 -28.83
C ARG A 67 19.38 20.51 -27.67
N ALA A 68 19.99 21.57 -27.11
CA ALA A 68 19.35 22.37 -26.08
C ALA A 68 18.04 22.99 -26.58
N GLU A 69 18.00 23.53 -27.79
CA GLU A 69 16.77 24.08 -28.38
C GLU A 69 15.69 23.01 -28.59
N GLN A 70 16.06 21.83 -29.06
CA GLN A 70 15.13 20.70 -29.19
C GLN A 70 14.54 20.30 -27.84
N TYR A 71 15.38 20.20 -26.80
CA TYR A 71 14.93 19.82 -25.46
C TYR A 71 14.05 20.90 -24.82
N ALA A 72 14.30 22.18 -25.09
CA ALA A 72 13.43 23.26 -24.62
C ALA A 72 12.05 23.26 -25.27
N ALA A 73 11.93 22.74 -26.49
CA ALA A 73 10.66 22.60 -27.19
C ALA A 73 9.84 21.37 -26.74
N ASP A 74 10.49 20.41 -26.07
CA ASP A 74 9.88 19.18 -25.61
C ASP A 74 9.45 19.29 -24.13
N SER A 75 8.13 19.29 -23.90
CA SER A 75 7.56 19.39 -22.55
C SER A 75 7.76 18.14 -21.68
N GLU A 76 8.20 17.02 -22.27
CA GLU A 76 8.49 15.78 -21.54
C GLU A 76 9.96 15.68 -21.10
N MET A 77 10.84 16.56 -21.59
CA MET A 77 12.26 16.54 -21.25
C MET A 77 12.53 17.10 -19.85
N PRO A 78 13.42 16.45 -19.06
CA PRO A 78 13.81 16.96 -17.75
C PRO A 78 14.71 18.19 -17.89
N ASP A 79 14.54 19.17 -16.99
CA ASP A 79 15.33 20.41 -16.97
C ASP A 79 16.85 20.15 -16.90
N GLY A 80 17.27 19.07 -16.25
CA GLY A 80 18.68 18.64 -16.20
C GLY A 80 19.29 18.31 -17.58
N ALA A 81 18.48 17.97 -18.58
CA ALA A 81 18.96 17.72 -19.95
C ALA A 81 19.42 19.03 -20.63
N LEU A 82 18.76 20.15 -20.35
CA LEU A 82 19.16 21.47 -20.85
C LEU A 82 20.48 21.92 -20.23
N HIS A 83 20.64 21.71 -18.92
CA HIS A 83 21.88 22.01 -18.22
C HIS A 83 23.06 21.18 -18.76
N TYR A 84 22.85 19.90 -19.05
CA TYR A 84 23.84 19.03 -19.68
C TYR A 84 24.29 19.56 -21.05
N CYS A 85 23.34 19.92 -21.92
CA CYS A 85 23.66 20.47 -23.24
C CYS A 85 24.40 21.82 -23.15
N ALA A 86 23.99 22.71 -22.24
CA ALA A 86 24.64 24.00 -22.05
C ALA A 86 26.10 23.85 -21.57
N ARG A 87 26.35 22.94 -20.62
CA ARG A 87 27.70 22.62 -20.16
C ARG A 87 28.57 22.03 -21.28
N GLY A 88 28.01 21.11 -22.07
CA GLY A 88 28.69 20.54 -23.24
C GLY A 88 29.09 21.62 -24.25
N ALA A 89 28.19 22.54 -24.57
CA ALA A 89 28.46 23.65 -25.48
C ALA A 89 29.62 24.53 -24.97
N VAL A 90 29.63 24.87 -23.67
CA VAL A 90 30.72 25.66 -23.05
C VAL A 90 32.06 24.92 -23.11
N ASP A 91 32.08 23.62 -22.82
CA ASP A 91 33.31 22.82 -22.84
C ASP A 91 33.90 22.71 -24.26
N HIS A 92 33.06 22.52 -25.28
CA HIS A 92 33.49 22.52 -26.68
C HIS A 92 33.94 23.90 -27.17
N ALA A 93 33.26 24.97 -26.75
CA ALA A 93 33.67 26.33 -27.07
C ALA A 93 35.05 26.69 -26.51
N ALA A 94 35.34 26.29 -25.26
CA ALA A 94 36.66 26.47 -24.67
C ALA A 94 37.75 25.71 -25.44
N ARG A 95 37.49 24.44 -25.82
CA ARG A 95 38.43 23.65 -26.64
C ARG A 95 38.64 24.24 -28.03
N ALA A 96 37.61 24.79 -28.66
CA ALA A 96 37.73 25.49 -29.95
C ALA A 96 38.64 26.72 -29.84
N GLN A 97 38.47 27.52 -28.78
CA GLN A 97 39.30 28.70 -28.50
C GLN A 97 40.77 28.31 -28.21
N GLU A 98 40.98 27.28 -27.39
CA GLU A 98 42.33 26.74 -27.11
C GLU A 98 43.01 26.24 -28.38
N ALA A 99 42.29 25.48 -29.23
CA ALA A 99 42.82 24.96 -30.48
C ALA A 99 43.21 26.09 -31.45
N ALA A 100 42.37 27.13 -31.57
CA ALA A 100 42.64 28.29 -32.41
C ALA A 100 43.76 29.20 -31.88
N GLY A 101 44.16 29.03 -30.60
CA GLY A 101 45.15 29.88 -29.95
C GLY A 101 44.64 31.28 -29.61
N VAL A 102 43.32 31.43 -29.43
CA VAL A 102 42.65 32.68 -29.06
C VAL A 102 42.38 32.72 -27.56
N GLU A 103 42.01 33.88 -27.02
CA GLU A 103 41.67 33.99 -25.60
C GLU A 103 40.45 33.12 -25.24
N VAL A 104 40.59 32.31 -24.19
CA VAL A 104 39.56 31.35 -23.75
C VAL A 104 38.51 32.06 -22.90
N THR A 105 37.61 32.80 -23.55
CA THR A 105 36.54 33.55 -22.87
C THR A 105 35.32 32.68 -22.53
N ALA A 106 35.14 31.53 -23.20
CA ALA A 106 34.00 30.65 -23.01
C ALA A 106 33.90 30.09 -21.57
N THR A 107 35.02 29.96 -20.85
CA THR A 107 35.01 29.49 -19.45
C THR A 107 34.27 30.43 -18.51
N ALA A 108 34.15 31.72 -18.84
CA ALA A 108 33.36 32.66 -18.06
C ALA A 108 31.85 32.32 -18.06
N LEU A 109 31.38 31.63 -19.11
CA LEU A 109 29.99 31.18 -19.19
C LEU A 109 29.68 30.05 -18.21
N ARG A 110 30.68 29.31 -17.70
CA ARG A 110 30.47 28.31 -16.63
C ARG A 110 29.97 28.96 -15.35
N ALA A 111 30.47 30.15 -15.00
CA ALA A 111 30.03 30.88 -13.83
C ALA A 111 28.54 31.30 -13.90
N ALA A 112 28.00 31.46 -15.12
CA ALA A 112 26.57 31.73 -15.32
C ALA A 112 25.70 30.48 -15.12
N LEU A 113 26.21 29.29 -15.48
CA LEU A 113 25.54 28.01 -15.22
C LEU A 113 25.63 27.59 -13.74
N GLU A 114 26.76 27.88 -13.10
CA GLU A 114 27.03 27.56 -11.70
C GLU A 114 26.53 28.66 -10.74
N ARG A 115 25.87 29.70 -11.26
CA ARG A 115 25.31 30.77 -10.44
C ARG A 115 24.25 30.17 -9.51
N GLN A 116 24.52 30.23 -8.21
CA GLN A 116 23.56 29.84 -7.19
C GLN A 116 22.36 30.81 -7.23
N LEU A 117 21.15 30.25 -7.40
CA LEU A 117 19.91 30.99 -7.18
C LEU A 117 19.84 31.46 -5.72
N THR A 118 19.33 32.66 -5.51
CA THR A 118 19.11 33.16 -4.15
C THR A 118 18.00 32.35 -3.48
N ALA A 119 17.98 32.33 -2.13
CA ALA A 119 16.91 31.65 -1.40
C ALA A 119 15.51 32.20 -1.75
N GLU A 120 15.43 33.49 -2.09
CA GLU A 120 14.20 34.16 -2.54
C GLU A 120 13.77 33.64 -3.92
N GLU A 121 14.70 33.56 -4.88
CA GLU A 121 14.42 33.02 -6.23
C GLU A 121 13.98 31.54 -6.17
N CYS A 122 14.62 30.73 -5.33
CA CYS A 122 14.20 29.34 -5.09
C CYS A 122 12.78 29.26 -4.50
N ALA A 123 12.46 30.11 -3.52
CA ALA A 123 11.15 30.14 -2.89
C ALA A 123 10.05 30.60 -3.87
N GLU A 124 10.35 31.55 -4.75
CA GLU A 124 9.42 32.00 -5.80
C GLU A 124 9.15 30.91 -6.83
N GLN A 125 10.19 30.21 -7.29
CA GLN A 125 10.05 29.08 -8.21
C GLN A 125 9.23 27.94 -7.59
N GLU A 126 9.52 27.57 -6.34
CA GLU A 126 8.77 26.52 -5.66
C GLU A 126 7.30 26.93 -5.46
N SER A 127 7.05 28.20 -5.16
CA SER A 127 5.69 28.76 -5.07
C SER A 127 4.96 28.75 -6.41
N ALA A 128 5.64 29.06 -7.50
CA ALA A 128 5.09 28.97 -8.85
C ALA A 128 4.75 27.52 -9.22
N ARG A 129 5.66 26.57 -8.94
CA ARG A 129 5.43 25.14 -9.15
C ARG A 129 4.21 24.65 -8.37
N ARG A 130 4.09 24.99 -7.08
CA ARG A 130 2.92 24.63 -6.26
C ARG A 130 1.61 25.23 -6.79
N ARG A 131 1.63 26.45 -7.32
CA ARG A 131 0.44 27.07 -7.94
C ARG A 131 0.03 26.34 -9.22
N GLU A 132 1.01 25.94 -10.04
CA GLU A 132 0.76 25.16 -11.26
C GLU A 132 0.20 23.77 -10.93
N GLU A 133 0.83 23.06 -9.99
CA GLU A 133 0.36 21.76 -9.49
C GLU A 133 -1.05 21.86 -8.92
N ALA A 134 -1.35 22.90 -8.12
CA ALA A 134 -2.67 23.13 -7.56
C ALA A 134 -3.72 23.43 -8.64
N ARG A 135 -3.36 24.17 -9.70
CA ARG A 135 -4.26 24.43 -10.83
C ARG A 135 -4.56 23.15 -11.59
N ARG A 136 -3.53 22.36 -11.94
CA ARG A 136 -3.69 21.05 -12.61
C ARG A 136 -4.57 20.10 -11.77
N GLU A 137 -4.32 20.03 -10.47
CA GLU A 137 -5.14 19.22 -9.56
C GLU A 137 -6.59 19.71 -9.50
N ALA A 138 -6.82 21.03 -9.50
CA ALA A 138 -8.17 21.59 -9.52
C ALA A 138 -8.91 21.26 -10.83
N ASP A 139 -8.23 21.37 -11.97
CA ASP A 139 -8.77 21.03 -13.29
C ASP A 139 -9.10 19.53 -13.38
N GLU A 140 -8.21 18.65 -12.91
CA GLU A 140 -8.45 17.20 -12.89
C GLU A 140 -9.58 16.80 -11.93
N ARG A 141 -9.67 17.46 -10.76
CA ARG A 141 -10.79 17.29 -9.82
C ARG A 141 -12.11 17.72 -10.44
N ALA A 142 -12.12 18.86 -11.13
CA ALA A 142 -13.32 19.34 -11.82
C ALA A 142 -13.75 18.38 -12.95
N ALA A 143 -12.80 17.82 -13.69
CA ALA A 143 -13.10 16.90 -14.79
C ALA A 143 -13.61 15.53 -14.34
N THR A 144 -13.07 15.00 -13.24
CA THR A 144 -13.36 13.61 -12.80
C THR A 144 -14.32 13.53 -11.61
N GLY A 145 -14.46 14.62 -10.85
CA GLY A 145 -15.11 14.62 -9.54
C GLY A 145 -14.36 13.76 -8.50
N MET A 146 -13.09 13.41 -8.73
CA MET A 146 -12.28 12.55 -7.86
C MET A 146 -10.99 13.26 -7.45
N ASP A 147 -10.49 12.96 -6.25
CA ASP A 147 -9.12 13.32 -5.84
C ASP A 147 -8.05 12.50 -6.57
N SER A 148 -6.78 12.89 -6.44
CA SER A 148 -5.65 12.25 -7.12
C SER A 148 -5.51 10.76 -6.78
N ASP A 149 -5.77 10.37 -5.53
CA ASP A 149 -5.69 8.98 -5.08
C ASP A 149 -6.78 8.11 -5.70
N ASN A 150 -8.02 8.60 -5.77
CA ASN A 150 -9.14 7.90 -6.40
C ASN A 150 -8.97 7.85 -7.92
N ARG A 151 -8.43 8.90 -8.56
CA ARG A 151 -8.05 8.86 -9.98
C ARG A 151 -6.99 7.78 -10.24
N ARG A 152 -5.96 7.71 -9.40
CA ARG A 152 -4.93 6.66 -9.48
C ARG A 152 -5.53 5.27 -9.28
N GLN A 153 -6.40 5.09 -8.29
CA GLN A 153 -7.08 3.82 -8.06
C GLN A 153 -7.99 3.42 -9.24
N ALA A 154 -8.69 4.36 -9.86
CA ALA A 154 -9.51 4.11 -11.05
C ALA A 154 -8.65 3.64 -12.24
N SER A 155 -7.46 4.22 -12.42
CA SER A 155 -6.49 3.77 -13.43
C SER A 155 -5.95 2.37 -13.12
N MET A 156 -5.59 2.09 -11.86
CA MET A 156 -5.16 0.75 -11.43
C MET A 156 -6.24 -0.32 -11.62
N ASN A 157 -7.50 0.02 -11.36
CA ASN A 157 -8.63 -0.89 -11.58
C ASN A 157 -8.85 -1.18 -13.07
N ARG A 158 -8.69 -0.19 -13.95
CA ARG A 158 -8.74 -0.40 -15.41
C ARG A 158 -7.64 -1.35 -15.87
N PHE A 159 -6.40 -1.12 -15.42
CA PHE A 159 -5.29 -2.03 -15.70
C PHE A 159 -5.57 -3.45 -15.19
N SER A 160 -6.10 -3.59 -13.97
CA SER A 160 -6.50 -4.88 -13.41
C SER A 160 -7.61 -5.56 -14.21
N ALA A 161 -8.56 -4.77 -14.75
CA ALA A 161 -9.65 -5.29 -15.59
C ALA A 161 -9.12 -5.86 -16.91
N GLU A 162 -8.21 -5.16 -17.59
CA GLU A 162 -7.54 -5.64 -18.80
C GLU A 162 -6.81 -6.96 -18.56
N GLN A 163 -6.12 -7.08 -17.41
CA GLN A 163 -5.39 -8.28 -17.06
C GLN A 163 -6.27 -9.48 -16.68
N HIS A 164 -7.41 -9.28 -16.01
CA HIS A 164 -8.14 -10.38 -15.37
C HIS A 164 -9.51 -10.70 -15.97
N VAL A 165 -10.16 -9.79 -16.71
CA VAL A 165 -11.53 -10.03 -17.20
C VAL A 165 -11.59 -11.21 -18.17
N HIS A 166 -10.61 -11.33 -19.07
CA HIS A 166 -10.54 -12.46 -19.99
C HIS A 166 -10.34 -13.80 -19.25
N GLU A 167 -9.71 -13.78 -18.08
CA GLU A 167 -9.44 -14.99 -17.30
C GLU A 167 -10.71 -15.58 -16.67
N LEU A 168 -11.74 -14.76 -16.44
CA LEU A 168 -13.01 -15.18 -15.86
C LEU A 168 -13.76 -16.19 -16.75
N GLY A 169 -13.48 -16.22 -18.06
CA GLY A 169 -14.23 -17.06 -18.99
C GLY A 169 -15.67 -16.59 -19.17
N TRP A 170 -15.97 -15.32 -18.88
CA TRP A 170 -17.32 -14.77 -18.94
C TRP A 170 -17.68 -14.32 -20.36
N THR A 171 -18.98 -14.27 -20.60
CA THR A 171 -19.58 -13.67 -21.81
C THR A 171 -20.50 -12.53 -21.35
N ALA A 172 -20.95 -11.68 -22.27
CA ALA A 172 -21.98 -10.67 -21.98
C ALA A 172 -23.24 -11.29 -21.34
N GLY A 173 -23.53 -12.56 -21.63
CA GLY A 173 -24.62 -13.31 -20.98
C GLY A 173 -24.42 -13.54 -19.48
N HIS A 174 -23.18 -13.72 -19.03
CA HIS A 174 -22.86 -13.87 -17.59
C HIS A 174 -23.00 -12.53 -16.87
N VAL A 175 -22.52 -11.44 -17.49
CA VAL A 175 -22.66 -10.08 -16.96
C VAL A 175 -24.13 -9.73 -16.70
N ARG A 176 -25.03 -9.99 -17.66
CA ARG A 176 -26.47 -9.77 -17.48
C ARG A 176 -27.09 -10.51 -16.29
N VAL A 177 -26.59 -11.72 -15.97
CA VAL A 177 -27.06 -12.46 -14.79
C VAL A 177 -26.58 -11.79 -13.51
N MET A 178 -25.31 -11.37 -13.47
CA MET A 178 -24.73 -10.66 -12.33
C MET A 178 -25.40 -9.31 -12.10
N GLU A 179 -25.73 -8.56 -13.15
CA GLU A 179 -26.50 -7.30 -13.06
C GLU A 179 -27.90 -7.52 -12.51
N ALA A 180 -28.60 -8.58 -12.97
CA ALA A 180 -29.89 -8.95 -12.40
C ALA A 180 -29.79 -9.29 -10.90
N ALA A 181 -28.71 -9.96 -10.50
CA ALA A 181 -28.43 -10.29 -9.10
C ALA A 181 -28.10 -9.05 -8.25
N GLU A 182 -27.30 -8.11 -8.77
CA GLU A 182 -26.94 -6.85 -8.09
C GLU A 182 -28.18 -6.02 -7.72
N THR A 183 -29.21 -6.04 -8.59
CA THR A 183 -30.49 -5.37 -8.29
C THR A 183 -31.35 -6.09 -7.24
N GLY A 184 -30.93 -7.25 -6.75
CA GLY A 184 -31.70 -8.09 -5.82
C GLY A 184 -32.97 -8.69 -6.44
N ARG A 185 -33.05 -8.73 -7.78
CA ARG A 185 -34.23 -9.22 -8.52
C ARG A 185 -34.08 -10.63 -9.07
N LEU A 186 -32.94 -11.27 -8.86
CA LEU A 186 -32.67 -12.62 -9.36
C LEU A 186 -33.10 -13.67 -8.32
N TYR A 187 -34.05 -14.51 -8.68
CA TYR A 187 -34.59 -15.56 -7.82
C TYR A 187 -34.30 -16.95 -8.38
N TRP A 188 -34.15 -17.92 -7.48
CA TRP A 188 -33.91 -19.32 -7.78
C TRP A 188 -34.98 -20.21 -7.14
N ARG A 189 -35.79 -20.87 -7.98
CA ARG A 189 -36.84 -21.81 -7.51
C ARG A 189 -37.02 -22.95 -8.50
N GLY A 190 -37.16 -24.18 -8.00
CA GLY A 190 -37.38 -25.36 -8.84
C GLY A 190 -36.27 -25.61 -9.88
N GLY A 191 -35.03 -25.22 -9.57
CA GLY A 191 -33.89 -25.33 -10.49
C GLY A 191 -33.90 -24.32 -11.64
N GLN A 192 -34.75 -23.29 -11.60
CA GLN A 192 -34.82 -22.23 -12.61
C GLN A 192 -34.45 -20.88 -12.01
N ALA A 193 -33.73 -20.07 -12.79
CA ALA A 193 -33.44 -18.68 -12.51
C ALA A 193 -34.49 -17.77 -13.17
N ARG A 194 -35.05 -16.84 -12.40
CA ARG A 194 -36.00 -15.84 -12.91
C ARG A 194 -35.66 -14.46 -12.38
N GLN A 195 -35.82 -13.46 -13.23
CA GLN A 195 -35.66 -12.05 -12.87
C GLN A 195 -37.04 -11.42 -12.66
N ALA A 196 -37.31 -10.97 -11.43
CA ALA A 196 -38.51 -10.21 -11.11
C ALA A 196 -38.50 -8.82 -11.76
N ALA A 197 -39.69 -8.24 -11.97
CA ALA A 197 -39.82 -6.87 -12.45
C ALA A 197 -39.33 -5.86 -11.40
N GLU A 198 -39.75 -6.06 -10.15
CA GLU A 198 -39.48 -5.20 -9.00
C GLU A 198 -38.66 -5.94 -7.93
N HIS A 199 -37.94 -5.15 -7.13
CA HIS A 199 -37.20 -5.68 -5.98
C HIS A 199 -38.17 -6.19 -4.91
N GLY A 200 -37.92 -7.38 -4.37
CA GLY A 200 -38.72 -7.95 -3.27
C GLY A 200 -40.05 -8.58 -3.68
N VAL A 201 -40.47 -8.52 -4.96
CA VAL A 201 -41.76 -9.04 -5.42
C VAL A 201 -41.59 -10.24 -6.35
N TRP A 202 -42.07 -11.41 -5.92
CA TRP A 202 -42.08 -12.63 -6.74
C TRP A 202 -43.36 -12.76 -7.59
N ASN A 203 -43.39 -12.14 -8.77
CA ASN A 203 -44.53 -12.21 -9.71
C ASN A 203 -44.14 -12.81 -11.07
N GLY A 204 -43.69 -14.07 -11.10
CA GLY A 204 -43.59 -14.83 -12.36
C GLY A 204 -42.61 -14.25 -13.41
N GLY A 205 -41.52 -13.63 -12.95
CA GLY A 205 -40.59 -12.85 -13.78
C GLY A 205 -39.95 -13.54 -14.98
N ARG A 206 -39.19 -12.75 -15.77
CA ARG A 206 -38.54 -13.18 -17.03
C ARG A 206 -37.59 -14.33 -16.76
N LYS A 207 -37.61 -15.36 -17.62
CA LYS A 207 -36.66 -16.47 -17.54
C LYS A 207 -35.24 -15.98 -17.84
N VAL A 208 -34.31 -16.34 -16.96
CA VAL A 208 -32.86 -16.11 -17.13
C VAL A 208 -32.19 -17.46 -17.45
N SER A 209 -31.05 -17.44 -18.13
CA SER A 209 -30.33 -18.68 -18.47
C SER A 209 -29.99 -19.48 -17.20
N ARG A 210 -30.56 -20.67 -17.10
CA ARG A 210 -30.32 -21.61 -16.00
C ARG A 210 -28.84 -22.00 -15.94
N GLU A 211 -28.25 -22.33 -17.08
CA GLU A 211 -26.88 -22.83 -17.18
C GLU A 211 -25.86 -21.79 -16.71
N ARG A 212 -25.99 -20.54 -17.17
CA ARG A 212 -25.10 -19.43 -16.74
C ARG A 212 -25.25 -19.13 -15.25
N THR A 213 -26.49 -19.10 -14.78
CA THR A 213 -26.76 -18.82 -13.36
C THR A 213 -26.19 -19.92 -12.47
N GLN A 214 -26.34 -21.18 -12.87
CA GLN A 214 -25.76 -22.31 -12.15
C GLN A 214 -24.23 -22.25 -12.17
N ALA A 215 -23.61 -21.95 -13.32
CA ALA A 215 -22.16 -21.84 -13.45
C ALA A 215 -21.58 -20.72 -12.53
N LEU A 216 -22.25 -19.56 -12.46
CA LEU A 216 -21.86 -18.46 -11.57
C LEU A 216 -22.02 -18.83 -10.09
N ARG A 217 -23.07 -19.56 -9.73
CA ARG A 217 -23.30 -20.06 -8.37
C ARG A 217 -22.26 -21.11 -7.97
N ASP A 218 -21.95 -22.06 -8.85
CA ASP A 218 -20.96 -23.12 -8.61
C ASP A 218 -19.55 -22.54 -8.45
N ALA A 219 -19.23 -21.48 -9.20
CA ALA A 219 -17.99 -20.73 -9.08
C ALA A 219 -17.99 -19.68 -7.96
N ARG A 220 -19.04 -19.61 -7.14
CA ARG A 220 -19.18 -18.72 -5.97
C ARG A 220 -19.19 -17.22 -6.28
N PHE A 221 -19.53 -16.83 -7.50
CA PHE A 221 -19.82 -15.43 -7.82
C PHE A 221 -21.21 -15.01 -7.32
N LEU A 222 -22.14 -15.97 -7.20
CA LEU A 222 -23.46 -15.77 -6.63
C LEU A 222 -23.65 -16.59 -5.36
N ALA A 223 -24.33 -16.02 -4.37
CA ALA A 223 -24.81 -16.70 -3.18
C ALA A 223 -26.34 -16.67 -3.11
N ALA A 224 -26.93 -17.75 -2.62
CA ALA A 224 -28.37 -17.82 -2.38
C ALA A 224 -28.69 -17.36 -0.95
N VAL A 225 -29.50 -16.31 -0.83
CA VAL A 225 -30.02 -15.78 0.43
C VAL A 225 -31.51 -16.10 0.49
N ARG A 226 -31.97 -16.57 1.65
CA ARG A 226 -33.39 -16.90 1.85
C ARG A 226 -34.16 -15.59 2.08
N ALA A 227 -35.15 -15.32 1.22
CA ALA A 227 -36.08 -14.21 1.40
C ALA A 227 -37.19 -14.58 2.39
N ALA A 228 -37.87 -13.55 2.91
CA ALA A 228 -38.92 -13.68 3.92
C ALA A 228 -40.11 -14.54 3.45
N ASP A 229 -40.38 -14.58 2.15
CA ASP A 229 -41.42 -15.38 1.50
C ASP A 229 -41.01 -16.85 1.25
N GLY A 230 -39.81 -17.25 1.68
CA GLY A 230 -39.25 -18.58 1.46
C GLY A 230 -38.61 -18.79 0.09
N ALA A 231 -38.60 -17.79 -0.80
CA ALA A 231 -37.85 -17.84 -2.05
C ALA A 231 -36.33 -17.71 -1.80
N GLN A 232 -35.50 -18.22 -2.72
CA GLN A 232 -34.06 -17.96 -2.70
C GLN A 232 -33.75 -16.81 -3.65
N VAL A 233 -33.25 -15.70 -3.11
CA VAL A 233 -32.71 -14.59 -3.90
C VAL A 233 -31.21 -14.85 -4.12
N LEU A 234 -30.76 -14.72 -5.35
CA LEU A 234 -29.35 -14.80 -5.70
C LEU A 234 -28.74 -13.39 -5.66
N VAL A 235 -27.73 -13.20 -4.83
CA VAL A 235 -26.98 -11.95 -4.68
C VAL A 235 -25.52 -12.15 -5.06
N PRO A 236 -24.83 -11.13 -5.60
CA PRO A 236 -23.38 -11.19 -5.81
C PRO A 236 -22.65 -11.42 -4.49
N THR A 237 -21.65 -12.30 -4.50
CA THR A 237 -20.67 -12.37 -3.41
C THR A 237 -19.70 -11.19 -3.53
N PRO A 238 -18.87 -10.88 -2.52
CA PRO A 238 -17.82 -9.86 -2.68
C PRO A 238 -16.93 -10.09 -3.90
N MET A 239 -16.58 -11.35 -4.18
CA MET A 239 -15.86 -11.73 -5.39
C MET A 239 -16.69 -11.51 -6.66
N GLY A 240 -17.98 -11.84 -6.62
CA GLY A 240 -18.94 -11.56 -7.69
C GLY A 240 -19.05 -10.07 -8.01
N GLN A 241 -19.12 -9.22 -6.99
CA GLN A 241 -19.22 -7.78 -7.13
C GLN A 241 -17.97 -7.21 -7.81
N VAL A 242 -16.78 -7.57 -7.32
CA VAL A 242 -15.51 -7.12 -7.93
C VAL A 242 -15.40 -7.61 -9.37
N ALA A 243 -15.72 -8.87 -9.64
CA ALA A 243 -15.67 -9.42 -11.00
C ALA A 243 -16.65 -8.70 -11.95
N LEU A 244 -17.85 -8.33 -11.47
CA LEU A 244 -18.82 -7.54 -12.23
C LEU A 244 -18.29 -6.13 -12.53
N GLU A 245 -17.70 -5.47 -11.53
CA GLU A 245 -17.14 -4.12 -11.69
C GLU A 245 -15.95 -4.11 -12.66
N LEU A 246 -15.04 -5.08 -12.58
CA LEU A 246 -13.95 -5.25 -13.54
C LEU A 246 -14.49 -5.52 -14.96
N ALA A 247 -15.50 -6.39 -15.10
CA ALA A 247 -16.12 -6.68 -16.40
C ALA A 247 -16.79 -5.44 -17.02
N ARG A 248 -17.33 -4.53 -16.21
CA ARG A 248 -17.86 -3.23 -16.68
C ARG A 248 -16.77 -2.27 -17.14
N LEU A 249 -15.61 -2.28 -16.48
CA LEU A 249 -14.47 -1.45 -16.85
C LEU A 249 -13.80 -1.91 -18.15
N HIS A 250 -13.83 -3.22 -18.45
CA HIS A 250 -13.21 -3.78 -19.65
C HIS A 250 -14.14 -4.79 -20.37
N PRO A 251 -15.22 -4.32 -21.02
CA PRO A 251 -16.17 -5.20 -21.71
C PRO A 251 -15.55 -5.93 -22.91
N ALA A 252 -14.49 -5.36 -23.52
CA ALA A 252 -13.76 -5.97 -24.62
C ALA A 252 -13.03 -7.26 -24.23
N GLY A 253 -12.76 -7.48 -22.93
CA GLY A 253 -12.16 -8.71 -22.42
C GLY A 253 -13.14 -9.88 -22.28
N LEU A 254 -14.44 -9.65 -22.51
CA LEU A 254 -15.46 -10.70 -22.46
C LEU A 254 -15.46 -11.50 -23.75
N TYR A 255 -15.70 -12.81 -23.64
CA TYR A 255 -15.83 -13.66 -24.82
C TYR A 255 -17.13 -13.38 -25.57
N GLU A 256 -17.02 -13.29 -26.90
CA GLU A 256 -18.15 -13.05 -27.81
C GLU A 256 -19.21 -14.16 -27.72
N SER A 257 -18.79 -15.41 -27.49
CA SER A 257 -19.66 -16.57 -27.46
C SER A 257 -19.29 -17.55 -26.34
N GLU A 258 -20.24 -18.41 -25.96
CA GLU A 258 -19.98 -19.48 -24.99
C GLU A 258 -19.00 -20.53 -25.52
N LYS A 259 -18.99 -20.74 -26.84
CA LYS A 259 -18.05 -21.65 -27.50
C LYS A 259 -16.62 -21.16 -27.33
N THR A 260 -16.35 -19.90 -27.66
CA THR A 260 -15.00 -19.30 -27.54
C THR A 260 -14.56 -19.23 -26.08
N ALA A 261 -15.48 -18.90 -25.15
CA ALA A 261 -15.21 -18.94 -23.72
C ALA A 261 -14.84 -20.36 -23.24
N TYR A 262 -15.56 -21.38 -23.70
CA TYR A 262 -15.28 -22.78 -23.36
C TYR A 262 -13.95 -23.25 -23.94
N GLU A 263 -13.65 -22.94 -25.21
CA GLU A 263 -12.39 -23.31 -25.87
C GLU A 263 -11.18 -22.69 -25.16
N ALA A 264 -11.27 -21.43 -24.76
CA ALA A 264 -10.21 -20.77 -23.99
C ALA A 264 -9.99 -21.44 -22.63
N ARG A 265 -11.07 -21.75 -21.88
CA ARG A 265 -10.96 -22.50 -20.62
C ARG A 265 -10.39 -23.90 -20.84
N PHE A 266 -10.82 -24.58 -21.90
CA PHE A 266 -10.33 -25.90 -22.27
C PHE A 266 -8.83 -25.88 -22.54
N ALA A 267 -8.33 -24.92 -23.31
CA ALA A 267 -6.90 -24.75 -23.58
C ALA A 267 -6.08 -24.57 -22.29
N ARG A 268 -6.59 -23.81 -21.31
CA ARG A 268 -5.91 -23.60 -20.01
C ARG A 268 -5.83 -24.87 -19.17
N VAL A 269 -6.90 -25.68 -19.13
CA VAL A 269 -6.95 -26.89 -18.30
C VAL A 269 -6.40 -28.14 -19.00
N ALA A 270 -6.28 -28.13 -20.33
CA ALA A 270 -5.87 -29.28 -21.13
C ALA A 270 -4.50 -29.85 -20.75
N LYS A 271 -3.58 -28.99 -20.29
CA LYS A 271 -2.25 -29.39 -19.80
C LYS A 271 -2.25 -29.92 -18.36
N ARG A 272 -3.29 -29.63 -17.57
CA ARG A 272 -3.36 -29.96 -16.14
C ARG A 272 -3.99 -31.33 -15.85
N HIS A 273 -4.86 -31.82 -16.74
CA HIS A 273 -5.55 -33.10 -16.57
C HIS A 273 -5.07 -34.13 -17.58
N LYS A 274 -4.96 -35.40 -17.17
CA LYS A 274 -4.55 -36.50 -18.07
C LYS A 274 -5.74 -37.04 -18.88
N ARG A 275 -6.88 -37.30 -18.23
CA ARG A 275 -8.07 -37.87 -18.87
C ARG A 275 -8.88 -36.80 -19.61
N MET A 276 -9.47 -37.20 -20.73
CA MET A 276 -10.26 -36.31 -21.58
C MET A 276 -11.53 -35.81 -20.87
N ASP A 277 -12.23 -36.68 -20.15
CA ASP A 277 -13.45 -36.28 -19.43
C ASP A 277 -13.17 -35.28 -18.31
N ASP A 278 -12.04 -35.42 -17.60
CA ASP A 278 -11.60 -34.46 -16.58
C ASP A 278 -11.33 -33.08 -17.19
N LYS A 279 -10.70 -33.02 -18.38
CA LYS A 279 -10.47 -31.77 -19.11
C LYS A 279 -11.79 -31.09 -19.48
N LYS A 280 -12.76 -31.84 -20.02
CA LYS A 280 -14.11 -31.34 -20.34
C LYS A 280 -14.83 -30.85 -19.09
N ALA A 281 -14.80 -31.62 -18.02
CA ALA A 281 -15.45 -31.28 -16.76
C ALA A 281 -14.84 -30.01 -16.13
N ALA A 282 -13.51 -29.88 -16.14
CA ALA A 282 -12.82 -28.68 -15.69
C ALA A 282 -13.14 -27.46 -16.57
N ALA A 283 -13.16 -27.61 -17.89
CA ALA A 283 -13.47 -26.51 -18.82
C ALA A 283 -14.93 -26.01 -18.73
N ARG A 284 -15.86 -26.85 -18.25
CA ARG A 284 -17.25 -26.43 -17.97
C ARG A 284 -17.39 -25.56 -16.73
N ARG A 285 -16.45 -25.63 -15.79
CA ARG A 285 -16.46 -24.82 -14.57
C ARG A 285 -15.88 -23.43 -14.87
N LEU A 286 -16.51 -22.39 -14.32
CA LEU A 286 -15.93 -21.05 -14.37
C LEU A 286 -14.78 -20.97 -13.35
N PRO A 287 -13.63 -20.40 -13.73
CA PRO A 287 -12.56 -20.12 -12.78
C PRO A 287 -13.01 -19.02 -11.79
N PRO A 288 -12.54 -19.05 -10.54
CA PRO A 288 -12.73 -17.93 -9.63
C PRO A 288 -11.93 -16.70 -10.12
N LEU A 289 -12.29 -15.51 -9.63
CA LEU A 289 -11.47 -14.32 -9.82
C LEU A 289 -10.11 -14.53 -9.14
N ASP A 290 -9.05 -14.00 -9.75
CA ASP A 290 -7.72 -14.04 -9.17
C ASP A 290 -7.68 -13.33 -7.79
N LEU A 291 -6.96 -13.93 -6.84
CA LEU A 291 -6.89 -13.41 -5.47
C LEU A 291 -6.18 -12.06 -5.38
N SER A 292 -5.24 -11.76 -6.28
CA SER A 292 -4.59 -10.46 -6.33
C SER A 292 -5.56 -9.37 -6.79
N ALA A 293 -6.34 -9.64 -7.85
CA ALA A 293 -7.40 -8.74 -8.31
C ALA A 293 -8.40 -8.44 -7.19
N LEU A 294 -8.84 -9.47 -6.46
CA LEU A 294 -9.77 -9.31 -5.35
C LEU A 294 -9.20 -8.45 -4.19
N ARG A 295 -7.89 -8.55 -3.92
CA ARG A 295 -7.23 -7.80 -2.83
C ARG A 295 -6.88 -6.36 -3.19
N LEU A 296 -6.51 -6.13 -4.45
CA LEU A 296 -6.06 -4.83 -4.94
C LEU A 296 -7.22 -3.94 -5.38
N TYR A 297 -8.34 -4.54 -5.76
CA TYR A 297 -9.51 -3.77 -6.14
C TYR A 297 -10.05 -2.95 -4.97
N ARG A 298 -10.14 -1.64 -5.18
CA ARG A 298 -10.93 -0.74 -4.36
C ARG A 298 -11.79 0.12 -5.26
N ARG A 299 -13.08 0.22 -4.96
CA ARG A 299 -13.97 1.10 -5.72
C ARG A 299 -13.51 2.56 -5.55
N PRO A 300 -13.19 3.28 -6.63
CA PRO A 300 -12.91 4.70 -6.56
C PRO A 300 -14.19 5.43 -6.20
N VAL A 301 -14.07 6.42 -5.31
CA VAL A 301 -15.19 7.25 -4.85
C VAL A 301 -15.02 8.68 -5.34
N THR A 302 -16.14 9.32 -5.67
CA THR A 302 -16.14 10.75 -6.02
C THR A 302 -16.10 11.61 -4.76
N LEU A 303 -15.69 12.87 -4.89
CA LEU A 303 -15.70 13.86 -3.81
C LEU A 303 -17.11 14.02 -3.21
N VAL A 304 -18.15 14.01 -4.05
CA VAL A 304 -19.55 14.04 -3.59
C VAL A 304 -19.92 12.80 -2.78
N GLU A 305 -19.46 11.61 -3.19
CA GLU A 305 -19.67 10.38 -2.40
C GLU A 305 -18.90 10.40 -1.08
N GLN A 306 -17.70 10.98 -1.06
CA GLN A 306 -16.91 11.18 0.15
C GLN A 306 -17.59 12.16 1.11
N GLU A 307 -18.09 13.29 0.61
CA GLU A 307 -18.84 14.28 1.40
C GLU A 307 -20.10 13.67 2.00
N MET A 308 -20.93 12.99 1.19
CA MET A 308 -22.12 12.29 1.71
C MET A 308 -21.78 11.18 2.71
N ARG A 309 -20.59 10.57 2.64
CA ARG A 309 -20.13 9.61 3.65
C ARG A 309 -19.71 10.33 4.92
N ALA A 310 -18.92 11.39 4.80
CA ALA A 310 -18.48 12.20 5.93
C ALA A 310 -19.67 12.83 6.67
N GLU A 311 -20.71 13.29 5.96
CA GLU A 311 -21.94 13.80 6.56
C GLU A 311 -22.70 12.72 7.33
N ARG A 312 -22.81 11.51 6.77
CA ARG A 312 -23.44 10.37 7.46
C ARG A 312 -22.65 9.94 8.69
N GLU A 313 -21.33 9.79 8.56
CA GLU A 313 -20.46 9.43 9.68
C GLU A 313 -20.49 10.51 10.77
N ALA A 314 -20.53 11.79 10.40
CA ALA A 314 -20.69 12.89 11.35
C ALA A 314 -22.06 12.86 12.04
N ALA A 315 -23.14 12.53 11.33
CA ALA A 315 -24.47 12.38 11.92
C ALA A 315 -24.55 11.18 12.87
N GLU A 316 -24.03 10.02 12.46
CA GLU A 316 -23.97 8.80 13.29
C GLU A 316 -23.10 9.02 14.54
N GLN A 317 -21.92 9.66 14.38
CA GLN A 317 -21.06 9.99 15.51
C GLN A 317 -21.70 11.00 16.47
N TRP A 318 -22.43 12.00 15.94
CA TRP A 318 -23.17 12.95 16.76
C TRP A 318 -24.28 12.27 17.58
N GLU A 319 -24.97 11.29 16.99
CA GLU A 319 -25.98 10.47 17.67
C GLU A 319 -25.35 9.58 18.77
N ASP A 320 -24.21 8.95 18.49
CA ASP A 320 -23.48 8.10 19.43
C ASP A 320 -22.86 8.91 20.60
N GLU A 321 -22.45 10.15 20.36
CA GLU A 321 -21.91 11.06 21.39
C GLU A 321 -23.00 11.77 22.23
N GLY A 322 -24.29 11.45 21.99
CA GLY A 322 -25.41 11.92 22.80
C GLY A 322 -25.94 13.31 22.42
N GLY A 323 -25.62 13.80 21.22
CA GLY A 323 -26.24 14.97 20.60
C GLY A 323 -26.22 16.27 21.42
N TYR A 324 -25.24 16.45 22.31
CA TYR A 324 -25.22 17.59 23.22
C TYR A 324 -24.75 18.89 22.54
N CYS A 325 -25.68 19.79 22.24
CA CYS A 325 -25.40 21.18 21.90
C CYS A 325 -25.17 22.00 23.19
N PRO A 326 -23.96 22.52 23.46
CA PRO A 326 -23.73 23.40 24.60
C PRO A 326 -24.53 24.70 24.42
N GLY A 327 -25.58 24.88 25.23
CA GLY A 327 -26.41 26.09 25.24
C GLY A 327 -27.91 25.86 25.04
N VAL A 328 -28.34 24.66 24.66
CA VAL A 328 -29.77 24.29 24.65
C VAL A 328 -30.04 23.47 25.91
N PRO A 329 -30.87 23.96 26.86
CA PRO A 329 -31.25 23.16 28.02
C PRO A 329 -32.01 21.92 27.51
N THR A 330 -31.44 20.74 27.75
CA THR A 330 -32.07 19.46 27.47
C THR A 330 -33.43 19.47 28.17
N PRO A 331 -34.57 19.28 27.48
CA PRO A 331 -35.85 19.16 28.14
C PRO A 331 -35.74 17.99 29.13
N ALA A 332 -35.95 18.28 30.40
CA ALA A 332 -35.96 17.28 31.45
C ALA A 332 -36.94 16.17 31.02
N PRO A 333 -36.57 14.88 31.13
CA PRO A 333 -37.51 13.81 30.84
C PRO A 333 -38.73 14.04 31.73
N ALA A 334 -39.91 14.19 31.09
CA ALA A 334 -41.17 14.28 31.80
C ALA A 334 -41.22 13.08 32.75
N ALA A 335 -41.32 13.37 34.05
CA ALA A 335 -41.44 12.37 35.09
C ALA A 335 -42.75 11.59 34.85
N GLY A 336 -42.67 10.51 34.08
CA GLY A 336 -43.65 9.45 34.11
C GLY A 336 -43.55 8.78 35.47
N GLU A 337 -44.50 9.09 36.35
CA GLU A 337 -44.73 8.37 37.60
C GLU A 337 -45.04 6.90 37.30
N ASP A 338 -44.02 6.05 37.33
CA ASP A 338 -44.16 4.60 37.52
C ASP A 338 -42.82 4.00 37.98
N THR A 339 -42.40 4.38 39.19
CA THR A 339 -41.34 3.66 39.91
C THR A 339 -41.93 2.92 41.10
N VAL A 340 -42.17 1.62 40.93
CA VAL A 340 -42.60 0.74 42.03
C VAL A 340 -41.37 0.41 42.88
N ARG A 341 -41.44 0.68 44.19
CA ARG A 341 -40.39 0.31 45.15
C ARG A 341 -40.31 -1.21 45.28
N CYS A 342 -39.09 -1.75 45.18
CA CYS A 342 -38.85 -3.14 45.52
C CYS A 342 -39.06 -3.37 47.04
N PRO A 343 -39.97 -4.26 47.47
CA PRO A 343 -40.30 -4.44 48.88
C PRO A 343 -39.14 -4.98 49.75
N CYS A 344 -38.11 -5.60 49.15
CA CYS A 344 -37.02 -6.20 49.93
C CYS A 344 -35.83 -5.26 50.20
N CYS A 345 -35.59 -4.24 49.37
CA CYS A 345 -34.39 -3.39 49.50
C CYS A 345 -34.61 -1.90 49.24
N GLY A 346 -35.84 -1.46 48.92
CA GLY A 346 -36.19 -0.04 48.81
C GLY A 346 -35.61 0.71 47.60
N LEU A 347 -34.89 0.04 46.69
CA LEU A 347 -34.34 0.66 45.48
C LEU A 347 -35.45 0.95 44.45
N HIS A 348 -35.44 2.18 43.90
CA HIS A 348 -36.32 2.60 42.80
C HIS A 348 -35.75 2.11 41.45
N LYS A 349 -36.58 1.48 40.62
CA LYS A 349 -36.26 1.22 39.20
C LYS A 349 -37.46 1.51 38.30
N ALA A 350 -37.16 1.95 37.08
CA ALA A 350 -38.15 2.14 36.02
C ALA A 350 -38.68 0.77 35.54
N ALA A 351 -40.01 0.64 35.47
CA ALA A 351 -40.66 -0.56 34.96
C ALA A 351 -40.60 -0.57 33.42
N VAL A 352 -39.95 -1.58 32.84
CA VAL A 352 -40.13 -1.90 31.41
C VAL A 352 -40.66 -3.33 31.36
N SER A 353 -41.94 -3.47 30.96
CA SER A 353 -42.64 -4.74 30.68
C SER A 353 -42.58 -5.83 31.77
N SER A 354 -43.03 -5.50 32.99
CA SER A 354 -43.62 -6.45 33.97
C SER A 354 -42.87 -7.76 34.30
N VAL A 355 -41.55 -7.86 34.05
CA VAL A 355 -40.71 -8.98 34.49
C VAL A 355 -39.51 -8.44 35.29
N LEU A 356 -39.44 -8.79 36.58
CA LEU A 356 -38.35 -8.40 37.47
C LEU A 356 -37.05 -9.13 37.09
N ALA A 357 -36.07 -8.39 36.57
CA ALA A 357 -34.72 -8.91 36.33
C ALA A 357 -34.00 -9.20 37.68
N PRO A 358 -33.32 -10.36 37.83
CA PRO A 358 -32.58 -10.69 39.04
C PRO A 358 -31.37 -9.76 39.23
N HIS A 359 -31.12 -9.32 40.46
CA HIS A 359 -29.98 -8.47 40.82
C HIS A 359 -29.13 -9.13 41.91
N LYS A 360 -27.83 -8.84 41.88
CA LYS A 360 -26.85 -9.33 42.86
C LYS A 360 -26.85 -8.37 44.06
N PRO A 361 -27.10 -8.83 45.30
CA PRO A 361 -27.05 -7.94 46.46
C PRO A 361 -25.61 -7.49 46.74
N ALA A 362 -25.46 -6.19 47.03
CA ALA A 362 -24.24 -5.65 47.62
C ALA A 362 -24.17 -6.05 49.10
N ARG A 363 -22.95 -6.34 49.56
CA ARG A 363 -22.55 -7.11 50.77
C ARG A 363 -22.98 -6.58 52.15
N ALA A 364 -24.00 -5.74 52.27
CA ALA A 364 -24.40 -5.14 53.54
C ALA A 364 -25.92 -4.99 53.68
N ALA A 365 -26.65 -6.11 53.70
CA ALA A 365 -28.01 -6.18 54.25
C ALA A 365 -28.42 -7.64 54.50
N ALA A 366 -28.69 -7.96 55.77
CA ALA A 366 -29.49 -9.04 56.38
C ALA A 366 -29.65 -10.40 55.66
N ASP A 367 -29.39 -11.46 56.44
CA ASP A 367 -29.30 -12.88 56.08
C ASP A 367 -30.61 -13.63 55.75
N ASP A 368 -31.74 -12.97 55.48
CA ASP A 368 -33.02 -13.67 55.23
C ASP A 368 -33.63 -13.35 53.85
N CYS A 369 -32.90 -13.69 52.78
CA CYS A 369 -33.44 -13.69 51.41
C CYS A 369 -33.49 -15.14 50.87
N PRO A 370 -34.67 -15.69 50.50
CA PRO A 370 -34.88 -17.12 50.25
C PRO A 370 -34.40 -17.57 48.85
N GLY A 371 -33.17 -17.21 48.46
CA GLY A 371 -32.66 -17.42 47.10
C GLY A 371 -31.21 -17.88 46.98
N SER A 372 -30.56 -18.34 48.05
CA SER A 372 -29.10 -18.53 48.06
C SER A 372 -28.67 -19.98 48.27
N GLY A 373 -28.48 -20.73 47.18
CA GLY A 373 -27.84 -22.05 47.19
C GLY A 373 -26.30 -21.96 47.20
N LEU A 374 -25.71 -22.38 48.33
CA LEU A 374 -24.41 -23.01 48.58
C LEU A 374 -23.16 -22.66 47.70
N ARG A 375 -22.12 -22.13 48.37
CA ARG A 375 -20.70 -22.53 48.18
C ARG A 375 -19.85 -22.21 49.44
N PRO A 376 -18.87 -23.06 49.85
CA PRO A 376 -17.87 -22.75 50.89
C PRO A 376 -16.62 -22.10 50.26
N ALA A 377 -16.02 -21.02 50.77
CA ALA A 377 -15.35 -20.72 52.06
C ALA A 377 -13.81 -20.70 51.88
N ALA A 378 -13.20 -19.53 52.07
CA ALA A 378 -11.88 -19.32 52.66
C ALA A 378 -11.63 -17.81 52.91
N GLU A 379 -11.40 -17.49 54.19
CA GLU A 379 -10.98 -16.21 54.79
C GLU A 379 -9.48 -15.92 54.48
N THR A 380 -8.79 -14.81 54.75
CA THR A 380 -8.79 -13.80 55.83
C THR A 380 -7.90 -12.56 55.38
N PRO A 381 -7.45 -11.57 56.19
CA PRO A 381 -7.94 -10.18 56.10
C PRO A 381 -6.88 -9.05 55.86
N ARG A 382 -7.43 -7.83 55.85
CA ARG A 382 -6.90 -6.44 55.75
C ARG A 382 -5.98 -5.99 56.91
N PRO A 383 -5.27 -4.84 56.81
CA PRO A 383 -5.78 -3.52 57.31
C PRO A 383 -5.42 -2.32 56.36
N ALA A 384 -6.27 -1.31 56.11
CA ALA A 384 -6.71 -0.12 56.88
C ALA A 384 -5.71 1.07 56.90
N ALA A 385 -6.07 2.18 56.23
CA ALA A 385 -5.60 3.54 56.49
C ALA A 385 -6.57 4.59 55.87
N GLU A 386 -6.68 5.73 56.55
CA GLU A 386 -7.72 6.79 56.54
C GLU A 386 -7.62 7.82 55.40
N PRO A 387 -8.65 8.67 55.18
CA PRO A 387 -8.68 9.65 54.10
C PRO A 387 -8.14 11.03 54.54
N ARG A 388 -7.40 11.70 53.64
CA ARG A 388 -7.07 13.12 53.76
C ARG A 388 -7.72 13.93 52.63
N THR A 389 -8.46 14.94 53.08
CA THR A 389 -8.99 16.09 52.35
C THR A 389 -7.84 16.99 51.91
N GLU A 390 -7.82 17.43 50.65
CA GLU A 390 -6.99 18.58 50.25
C GLU A 390 -7.65 19.36 49.10
N GLU A 391 -7.61 20.67 49.25
CA GLU A 391 -8.36 21.73 48.57
C GLU A 391 -7.87 22.01 47.14
N ALA A 392 -8.79 22.35 46.24
CA ALA A 392 -8.51 22.83 44.89
C ALA A 392 -8.41 24.37 44.85
N PRO A 393 -7.45 24.97 44.13
CA PRO A 393 -7.43 26.41 43.92
C PRO A 393 -8.19 26.87 42.66
N ALA A 394 -8.89 27.98 42.87
CA ALA A 394 -9.57 28.92 41.99
C ALA A 394 -9.21 28.93 40.49
N ALA A 395 -10.24 28.79 39.66
CA ALA A 395 -10.23 29.07 38.23
C ALA A 395 -10.28 30.60 37.97
N ALA A 396 -9.34 31.09 37.17
CA ALA A 396 -9.33 32.45 36.65
C ALA A 396 -10.29 32.58 35.46
N ALA A 397 -11.17 33.57 35.51
CA ALA A 397 -12.13 33.93 34.48
C ALA A 397 -11.44 34.43 33.20
N VAL A 398 -11.77 33.82 32.05
CA VAL A 398 -11.38 34.33 30.72
C VAL A 398 -12.63 34.86 30.01
N ARG A 399 -12.57 36.15 29.67
CA ARG A 399 -13.62 36.94 29.02
C ARG A 399 -14.03 36.35 27.66
N ALA A 400 -15.34 36.33 27.45
CA ALA A 400 -15.99 36.15 26.15
C ALA A 400 -15.86 37.47 25.36
N ASP A 401 -14.95 37.51 24.38
CA ASP A 401 -15.01 38.37 23.18
C ASP A 401 -13.72 38.23 22.36
N GLN A 402 -13.54 37.09 21.67
CA GLN A 402 -12.52 36.97 20.61
C GLN A 402 -13.08 36.19 19.39
N PRO A 403 -12.88 36.70 18.15
CA PRO A 403 -13.37 36.05 16.94
C PRO A 403 -12.57 34.78 16.60
N LEU A 404 -13.29 33.77 16.10
CA LEU A 404 -12.88 32.37 15.95
C LEU A 404 -11.66 32.10 15.05
N LEU A 405 -11.14 33.08 14.29
CA LEU A 405 -10.07 32.84 13.31
C LEU A 405 -8.64 32.85 13.88
N ARG A 406 -8.41 33.32 15.11
CA ARG A 406 -7.06 33.39 15.70
C ARG A 406 -6.63 32.18 16.54
N ARG A 407 -7.49 31.17 16.70
CA ARG A 407 -7.16 29.94 17.46
C ARG A 407 -6.41 28.86 16.66
N LEU A 408 -6.33 28.99 15.34
CA LEU A 408 -5.65 27.99 14.50
C LEU A 408 -4.13 28.18 14.37
N PHE A 409 -3.58 29.32 14.85
CA PHE A 409 -2.17 29.67 14.65
C PHE A 409 -1.45 30.21 15.90
N ALA A 410 -1.88 29.84 17.10
CA ALA A 410 -1.14 30.20 18.32
C ALA A 410 0.03 29.22 18.60
N PRO A 411 1.19 29.69 19.12
CA PRO A 411 2.38 28.85 19.34
C PRO A 411 2.17 27.77 20.40
N ARG A 412 2.66 26.55 20.13
CA ARG A 412 2.68 25.39 21.05
C ARG A 412 3.68 25.59 22.20
N ALA A 413 3.37 26.46 23.15
CA ALA A 413 3.96 26.40 24.48
C ALA A 413 2.84 26.12 25.49
N THR A 414 3.04 25.07 26.30
CA THR A 414 2.22 24.67 27.44
C THR A 414 0.76 24.29 27.14
N ARG A 415 0.55 23.01 26.79
CA ARG A 415 -0.71 22.31 27.08
C ARG A 415 -0.38 21.08 27.92
N GLU A 416 -1.02 21.02 29.09
CA GLU A 416 -0.93 19.98 30.09
C GLU A 416 -1.20 18.59 29.49
N ARG A 417 -0.48 17.59 30.01
CA ARG A 417 -0.59 16.18 29.64
C ARG A 417 -2.01 15.68 29.96
N HIS A 418 -2.83 15.52 28.93
CA HIS A 418 -3.95 14.60 28.96
C HIS A 418 -3.40 13.17 28.75
N GLU A 419 -3.44 12.38 29.81
CA GLU A 419 -3.21 10.93 29.77
C GLU A 419 -4.46 10.26 29.19
N GLY A 420 -4.35 9.76 27.95
CA GLY A 420 -5.41 9.01 27.30
C GLY A 420 -5.25 8.91 25.78
N GLY A 421 -4.62 7.84 25.30
CA GLY A 421 -4.98 7.25 24.00
C GLY A 421 -4.32 7.76 22.72
N LEU A 422 -3.19 8.47 22.76
CA LEU A 422 -2.35 8.63 21.56
C LEU A 422 -1.47 7.39 21.41
N ARG A 423 -1.54 6.74 20.24
CA ARG A 423 -0.57 5.70 19.82
C ARG A 423 0.83 6.22 20.09
N THR A 424 1.45 5.74 21.17
CA THR A 424 2.85 5.98 21.46
C THR A 424 3.62 5.40 20.29
N VAL A 425 4.14 6.28 19.43
CA VAL A 425 5.20 5.90 18.50
C VAL A 425 6.34 5.43 19.40
N ILE A 426 6.50 4.11 19.51
CA ILE A 426 7.62 3.49 20.21
C ILE A 426 8.85 3.90 19.41
N ARG A 427 9.50 5.00 19.81
CA ARG A 427 10.84 5.31 19.34
C ARG A 427 11.76 4.32 20.04
N ARG A 428 12.46 3.50 19.25
CA ARG A 428 13.55 2.66 19.75
C ARG A 428 14.50 3.55 20.56
N PRO A 429 14.92 3.15 21.77
CA PRO A 429 16.01 3.83 22.45
C PRO A 429 17.25 3.70 21.57
N GLN A 430 17.63 4.78 20.88
CA GLN A 430 18.87 4.80 20.13
C GLN A 430 20.02 4.87 21.14
N ARG A 431 20.98 3.94 21.03
CA ARG A 431 22.21 4.08 21.79
C ARG A 431 22.97 5.29 21.27
N SER A 432 23.67 5.99 22.14
CA SER A 432 24.60 7.02 21.67
C SER A 432 25.80 6.33 21.01
N LEU A 433 26.06 6.67 19.74
CA LEU A 433 27.22 6.17 19.02
C LEU A 433 28.51 6.70 19.66
N THR A 434 29.52 5.83 19.77
CA THR A 434 30.87 6.23 20.14
C THR A 434 31.47 7.17 19.08
N PRO A 435 32.49 7.98 19.41
CA PRO A 435 33.18 8.83 18.42
C PRO A 435 33.64 8.05 17.18
N GLU A 436 34.20 6.85 17.37
CA GLU A 436 34.71 5.98 16.31
C GLU A 436 33.60 5.47 15.39
N GLU A 437 32.43 5.17 15.97
CA GLU A 437 31.25 4.77 15.19
C GLU A 437 30.65 5.93 14.41
N ARG A 438 30.69 7.14 14.96
CA ARG A 438 30.24 8.34 14.26
C ARG A 438 31.10 8.66 13.05
N GLU A 439 32.40 8.41 13.14
CA GLU A 439 33.32 8.56 12.01
C GLU A 439 33.01 7.53 10.91
N ARG A 440 32.82 6.26 11.28
CA ARG A 440 32.45 5.20 10.32
C ARG A 440 31.11 5.45 9.61
N VAL A 441 30.12 6.00 10.32
CA VAL A 441 28.84 6.40 9.73
C VAL A 441 29.02 7.57 8.77
N ARG A 442 29.90 8.53 9.09
CA ARG A 442 30.21 9.68 8.23
C ARG A 442 30.90 9.26 6.93
N ASP A 443 31.75 8.25 6.97
CA ASP A 443 32.47 7.74 5.81
C ASP A 443 31.61 6.86 4.88
N THR A 444 30.36 6.58 5.27
CA THR A 444 29.42 5.81 4.44
C THR A 444 28.89 6.68 3.30
N ALA A 445 29.00 6.19 2.05
CA ALA A 445 28.44 6.87 0.89
C ALA A 445 26.96 7.24 1.10
N ALA A 446 26.57 8.46 0.75
CA ALA A 446 25.27 9.06 1.11
C ALA A 446 24.06 8.20 0.73
N LEU A 447 24.09 7.55 -0.44
CA LEU A 447 23.02 6.66 -0.90
C LEU A 447 22.89 5.40 -0.01
N ASN A 448 24.01 4.84 0.43
CA ASN A 448 24.02 3.69 1.34
C ASN A 448 23.59 4.10 2.75
N PHE A 449 23.97 5.30 3.19
CA PHE A 449 23.53 5.89 4.46
C PHE A 449 22.00 6.09 4.47
N GLN A 450 21.42 6.63 3.40
CA GLN A 450 19.96 6.76 3.26
C GLN A 450 19.26 5.38 3.25
N GLY A 451 19.80 4.41 2.50
CA GLY A 451 19.30 3.03 2.54
C GLY A 451 19.36 2.44 3.96
N ALA A 452 20.45 2.68 4.69
CA ALA A 452 20.63 2.25 6.07
C ALA A 452 19.64 2.93 7.04
N LEU A 453 19.31 4.22 6.84
CA LEU A 453 18.26 4.93 7.60
C LEU A 453 16.89 4.27 7.40
N ILE A 454 16.51 4.03 6.15
CA ILE A 454 15.20 3.46 5.79
C ILE A 454 15.03 2.05 6.36
N MET A 455 16.10 1.26 6.34
CA MET A 455 16.10 -0.11 6.87
C MET A 455 16.35 -0.20 8.38
N GLY A 456 16.69 0.92 9.05
CA GLY A 456 17.00 0.95 10.48
C GLY A 456 18.32 0.26 10.86
N LEU A 457 19.32 0.30 9.98
CA LEU A 457 20.62 -0.39 10.08
C LEU A 457 21.78 0.51 10.53
N ILE A 458 21.50 1.79 10.83
CA ILE A 458 22.54 2.76 11.25
C ILE A 458 22.98 2.54 12.68
N ASP A 459 22.07 2.10 13.55
CA ASP A 459 22.44 1.73 14.90
C ASP A 459 22.83 0.24 14.90
N PRO A 460 24.03 -0.12 15.40
CA PRO A 460 24.35 -1.50 15.69
C PRO A 460 23.29 -2.08 16.64
N LEU A 461 22.55 -3.07 16.13
CA LEU A 461 21.41 -3.65 16.86
C LEU A 461 21.86 -4.13 18.26
N PRO A 462 21.08 -3.83 19.31
CA PRO A 462 21.44 -4.15 20.70
C PRO A 462 21.48 -5.65 21.02
N ASN A 463 20.99 -6.52 20.12
CA ASN A 463 21.09 -7.96 20.32
C ASN A 463 22.48 -8.40 19.87
N ALA A 464 23.36 -8.89 20.74
CA ALA A 464 24.62 -9.51 20.31
C ALA A 464 24.33 -10.74 19.43
N SER A 465 25.19 -11.01 18.43
CA SER A 465 25.07 -12.22 17.62
C SER A 465 25.38 -13.40 18.53
N PRO A 466 24.64 -14.52 18.47
CA PRO A 466 25.07 -15.74 19.14
C PRO A 466 26.42 -16.24 18.60
N MET A 467 26.81 -15.80 17.39
CA MET A 467 28.12 -15.99 16.82
C MET A 467 29.06 -14.85 17.26
N PRO A 468 30.27 -15.13 17.79
CA PRO A 468 31.28 -14.12 18.06
C PRO A 468 31.65 -13.34 16.81
N GLU A 469 32.01 -12.06 16.96
CA GLU A 469 32.36 -11.19 15.82
C GLU A 469 33.52 -11.76 14.99
N GLU A 470 34.48 -12.42 15.63
CA GLU A 470 35.60 -13.11 14.99
C GLU A 470 35.14 -14.22 14.04
N ALA A 471 34.16 -15.02 14.47
CA ALA A 471 33.56 -16.05 13.63
C ALA A 471 32.73 -15.42 12.50
N GLY A 472 31.97 -14.36 12.79
CA GLY A 472 31.26 -13.61 11.76
C GLY A 472 32.20 -13.04 10.68
N ALA A 473 33.34 -12.48 11.10
CA ALA A 473 34.36 -11.93 10.22
C ALA A 473 35.00 -13.01 9.33
N TRP A 474 35.31 -14.18 9.90
CA TRP A 474 35.86 -15.28 9.12
C TRP A 474 34.92 -15.70 7.99
N VAL A 475 33.63 -15.84 8.30
CA VAL A 475 32.64 -16.29 7.32
C VAL A 475 32.41 -15.23 6.24
N ARG A 476 32.36 -13.93 6.61
CA ARG A 476 32.29 -12.83 5.63
C ARG A 476 33.48 -12.85 4.67
N GLU A 477 34.68 -13.15 5.16
CA GLU A 477 35.89 -13.16 4.32
C GLU A 477 36.00 -14.41 3.45
N HIS A 478 35.67 -15.60 3.97
CA HIS A 478 36.00 -16.87 3.33
C HIS A 478 34.82 -17.62 2.70
N VAL A 479 33.59 -17.32 3.11
CA VAL A 479 32.40 -18.09 2.66
C VAL A 479 31.50 -17.25 1.75
N TRP A 480 31.46 -15.94 1.93
CA TRP A 480 30.62 -15.09 1.08
C TRP A 480 31.18 -14.92 -0.34
N PRO A 481 30.33 -15.13 -1.36
CA PRO A 481 30.58 -14.62 -2.71
C PRO A 481 30.95 -13.13 -2.70
N ASP A 482 31.78 -12.70 -3.66
CA ASP A 482 32.29 -11.32 -3.74
C ASP A 482 31.18 -10.26 -3.66
N HIS A 483 30.04 -10.50 -4.32
CA HIS A 483 28.93 -9.54 -4.34
C HIS A 483 28.28 -9.34 -2.95
N PHE A 484 28.26 -10.36 -2.09
CA PHE A 484 27.75 -10.21 -0.71
C PHE A 484 28.74 -9.47 0.18
N ARG A 485 30.04 -9.71 0.01
CA ARG A 485 31.09 -8.90 0.65
C ARG A 485 31.01 -7.44 0.24
N GLU A 486 30.72 -7.19 -1.04
CA GLU A 486 30.55 -5.83 -1.56
C GLU A 486 29.33 -5.13 -0.97
N ILE A 487 28.19 -5.84 -0.85
CA ILE A 487 26.97 -5.30 -0.23
C ILE A 487 27.21 -5.01 1.25
N ASP A 488 27.85 -5.91 2.00
CA ASP A 488 28.09 -5.74 3.43
C ASP A 488 29.03 -4.56 3.73
N ARG A 489 30.10 -4.41 2.93
CA ARG A 489 31.03 -3.27 3.03
C ARG A 489 30.38 -1.91 2.78
N LYS A 490 29.24 -1.87 2.09
CA LYS A 490 28.50 -0.62 1.80
C LYS A 490 27.80 -0.05 3.04
N TYR A 491 27.70 -0.79 4.15
CA TYR A 491 27.01 -0.36 5.37
C TYR A 491 27.98 -0.21 6.55
N PRO A 492 27.81 0.82 7.40
CA PRO A 492 28.77 1.17 8.45
C PRO A 492 28.96 0.08 9.53
N HIS A 493 27.98 -0.82 9.68
CA HIS A 493 28.04 -1.92 10.64
C HIS A 493 27.78 -3.30 9.99
N GLY A 494 27.89 -3.39 8.65
CA GLY A 494 27.52 -4.57 7.86
C GLY A 494 26.01 -4.71 7.61
N PHE A 495 25.62 -5.44 6.56
CA PHE A 495 24.24 -5.60 6.05
C PHE A 495 23.41 -6.69 6.77
N HIS A 496 23.82 -7.11 7.97
CA HIS A 496 23.04 -7.97 8.86
C HIS A 496 23.06 -9.50 8.68
N ARG A 497 22.59 -10.08 9.80
CA ARG A 497 22.63 -11.46 10.30
C ARG A 497 22.05 -12.54 9.39
N TRP A 498 22.57 -13.74 9.62
CA TRP A 498 22.45 -14.96 8.85
C TRP A 498 21.11 -15.70 9.00
N SER A 499 20.11 -15.24 9.75
CA SER A 499 18.79 -15.94 9.90
C SER A 499 17.91 -15.35 11.00
N THR A 500 16.64 -15.74 11.02
CA THR A 500 15.70 -15.43 12.11
C THR A 500 16.22 -15.91 13.46
N CYS A 501 16.99 -17.01 13.49
CA CYS A 501 17.58 -17.52 14.72
C CYS A 501 18.66 -16.63 15.32
N GLU A 502 19.42 -15.89 14.51
CA GLU A 502 20.41 -14.94 15.00
C GLU A 502 19.80 -13.61 15.47
N ARG A 503 18.57 -13.30 15.04
CA ARG A 503 17.81 -12.14 15.56
C ARG A 503 17.45 -12.34 17.03
N GLY A 504 17.35 -13.59 17.48
CA GLY A 504 17.05 -13.97 18.86
C GLY A 504 15.61 -13.67 19.30
N THR A 505 14.89 -12.78 18.59
CA THR A 505 13.51 -12.38 18.87
C THR A 505 12.70 -12.42 17.57
N CYS A 506 11.50 -13.04 17.60
CA CYS A 506 10.68 -13.17 16.39
C CYS A 506 10.12 -11.82 15.93
N TRP A 507 9.82 -11.69 14.64
CA TRP A 507 9.27 -10.46 14.06
C TRP A 507 8.00 -9.97 14.75
N ASN A 508 7.12 -10.90 15.14
CA ASN A 508 5.90 -10.56 15.88
C ASN A 508 6.22 -9.94 17.25
N CYS A 509 7.20 -10.46 17.98
CA CYS A 509 7.62 -9.86 19.25
C CYS A 509 8.35 -8.52 19.05
N LEU A 510 9.18 -8.40 18.00
CA LEU A 510 9.83 -7.13 17.65
C LEU A 510 8.83 -6.03 17.29
N SER A 511 7.67 -6.39 16.73
CA SER A 511 6.57 -5.47 16.41
C SER A 511 5.58 -5.27 17.58
N GLY A 512 5.90 -5.75 18.79
CA GLY A 512 5.03 -5.63 19.97
C GLY A 512 3.83 -6.58 19.99
N ARG A 513 3.71 -7.49 19.01
CA ARG A 513 2.65 -8.50 18.88
C ARG A 513 3.04 -9.81 19.56
N CYS A 514 3.26 -9.74 20.88
CA CYS A 514 3.59 -10.93 21.69
C CYS A 514 2.46 -11.97 21.74
N ASP A 515 1.21 -11.57 21.44
CA ASP A 515 0.07 -12.46 21.19
C ASP A 515 0.31 -13.42 20.02
N LEU A 516 1.16 -13.03 19.07
CA LEU A 516 1.51 -13.80 17.88
C LEU A 516 2.95 -14.34 17.93
N CYS A 517 3.55 -14.47 19.11
CA CYS A 517 4.90 -15.02 19.24
C CYS A 517 4.98 -16.40 18.54
N VAL A 518 5.97 -16.58 17.65
CA VAL A 518 6.11 -17.80 16.84
C VAL A 518 6.24 -19.04 17.71
N HIS A 519 7.00 -18.98 18.82
CA HIS A 519 7.11 -20.12 19.75
C HIS A 519 5.83 -20.39 20.52
N ARG A 520 5.10 -19.34 20.89
CA ARG A 520 3.80 -19.48 21.54
C ARG A 520 2.78 -20.16 20.62
N GLN A 521 2.83 -19.86 19.32
CA GLN A 521 1.97 -20.48 18.32
C GLN A 521 2.35 -21.94 18.03
N LYS A 522 3.66 -22.24 17.99
CA LYS A 522 4.16 -23.59 17.69
C LYS A 522 4.24 -24.50 18.92
N GLY A 523 4.18 -23.95 20.13
CA GLY A 523 4.29 -24.70 21.39
C GLY A 523 5.68 -25.29 21.64
N GLY A 524 6.73 -24.70 21.05
CA GLY A 524 8.09 -25.23 21.07
C GLY A 524 9.06 -24.36 20.28
N PRO A 525 10.34 -24.77 20.14
CA PRO A 525 11.34 -24.02 19.37
C PRO A 525 10.95 -23.97 17.89
N ASP A 526 11.38 -22.90 17.23
CA ASP A 526 11.11 -22.69 15.81
C ASP A 526 12.27 -23.28 15.01
N VAL A 527 11.91 -24.13 14.04
CA VAL A 527 12.84 -24.70 13.07
C VAL A 527 12.73 -23.82 11.83
N ASP A 528 13.65 -22.88 11.69
CA ASP A 528 13.78 -22.02 10.52
C ASP A 528 14.38 -22.89 9.39
N ASP A 529 13.71 -22.93 8.23
CA ASP A 529 14.19 -23.66 7.05
C ASP A 529 15.37 -22.97 6.35
N ASN A 530 15.87 -21.89 6.98
CA ASN A 530 17.00 -21.09 6.54
C ASN A 530 16.81 -20.54 5.13
N THR A 531 15.56 -20.32 4.74
CA THR A 531 15.24 -19.67 3.47
C THR A 531 14.64 -18.30 3.68
N ASP A 532 15.39 -17.30 3.23
CA ASP A 532 14.94 -15.91 3.17
C ASP A 532 14.79 -15.48 1.71
N TRP A 533 14.16 -14.34 1.49
CA TRP A 533 13.90 -13.79 0.16
C TRP A 533 14.54 -12.43 0.02
N VAL A 534 15.31 -12.24 -1.04
CA VAL A 534 15.84 -10.94 -1.42
C VAL A 534 14.76 -10.22 -2.21
N HIS A 535 14.41 -9.01 -1.80
CA HIS A 535 13.46 -8.16 -2.49
C HIS A 535 14.18 -6.99 -3.16
N ASN A 536 13.75 -6.58 -4.35
CA ASN A 536 14.22 -5.34 -4.97
C ASN A 536 13.53 -4.11 -4.33
N GLN A 537 13.92 -2.91 -4.78
CA GLN A 537 13.34 -1.63 -4.35
C GLN A 537 11.82 -1.48 -4.59
N GLU A 538 11.23 -2.33 -5.44
CA GLU A 538 9.79 -2.38 -5.70
C GLU A 538 9.07 -3.42 -4.82
N GLY A 539 9.79 -4.06 -3.89
CA GLY A 539 9.28 -5.14 -3.04
C GLY A 539 9.15 -6.50 -3.74
N ARG A 540 9.59 -6.63 -4.99
CA ARG A 540 9.51 -7.88 -5.76
C ARG A 540 10.61 -8.83 -5.33
N CYS A 541 10.25 -10.09 -5.10
CA CYS A 541 11.21 -11.14 -4.78
C CYS A 541 12.11 -11.43 -6.00
N VAL A 542 13.42 -11.26 -5.82
CA VAL A 542 14.43 -11.41 -6.89
C VAL A 542 15.34 -12.62 -6.68
N ALA A 543 15.50 -13.11 -5.44
CA ALA A 543 16.28 -14.32 -5.17
C ALA A 543 15.84 -15.01 -3.88
N LYS A 544 16.02 -16.33 -3.83
CA LYS A 544 15.90 -17.13 -2.61
C LYS A 544 17.29 -17.26 -1.98
N LEU A 545 17.44 -16.81 -0.74
CA LEU A 545 18.66 -16.87 0.04
C LEU A 545 18.64 -18.11 0.92
N ILE A 546 19.58 -19.04 0.73
CA ILE A 546 19.78 -20.19 1.63
C ILE A 546 20.94 -19.85 2.56
N LEU A 547 20.65 -19.71 3.84
CA LEU A 547 21.52 -19.03 4.79
C LEU A 547 22.65 -19.91 5.38
N ARG A 548 22.63 -21.22 5.12
CA ARG A 548 23.71 -22.14 5.53
C ARG A 548 24.24 -22.98 4.36
N PRO A 549 25.57 -23.12 4.20
CA PRO A 549 26.18 -23.90 3.12
C PRO A 549 25.73 -25.38 3.07
N GLY A 550 25.33 -25.96 4.21
CA GLY A 550 24.89 -27.35 4.33
C GLY A 550 23.37 -27.60 4.29
N GLY A 551 22.54 -26.55 4.22
CA GLY A 551 21.07 -26.69 4.20
C GLY A 551 20.42 -27.17 5.51
N GLU A 552 21.19 -27.33 6.59
CA GLU A 552 20.67 -27.72 7.91
C GLU A 552 19.76 -26.61 8.47
N PRO A 553 18.58 -26.93 9.03
CA PRO A 553 17.67 -25.93 9.59
C PRO A 553 18.20 -25.33 10.90
N CYS A 554 17.93 -24.04 11.15
CA CYS A 554 18.29 -23.41 12.41
C CYS A 554 17.16 -23.56 13.44
N VAL A 555 17.44 -24.25 14.56
CA VAL A 555 16.48 -24.38 15.67
C VAL A 555 16.73 -23.29 16.70
N TRP A 556 15.72 -22.51 17.05
CA TRP A 556 15.90 -21.38 17.97
C TRP A 556 14.68 -21.08 18.84
N TRP A 557 14.94 -20.39 19.96
CA TRP A 557 13.94 -19.87 20.91
C TRP A 557 13.95 -18.34 20.93
N CYS A 558 12.76 -17.74 21.02
CA CYS A 558 12.53 -16.31 21.00
C CYS A 558 12.78 -15.81 22.40
N ARG A 559 13.72 -14.90 22.52
CA ARG A 559 14.19 -14.30 23.75
C ARG A 559 13.27 -13.17 24.24
N CYS A 560 12.07 -12.97 23.68
CA CYS A 560 11.07 -12.09 24.31
C CYS A 560 10.75 -12.60 25.71
N ASP A 561 10.42 -11.69 26.63
CA ASP A 561 9.91 -12.00 27.97
C ASP A 561 8.45 -12.50 27.96
N CYS A 562 7.88 -12.69 26.77
CA CYS A 562 6.51 -13.14 26.61
C CYS A 562 6.35 -14.62 26.94
N SER A 563 5.25 -14.97 27.64
CA SER A 563 4.93 -16.36 28.03
C SER A 563 5.05 -17.30 26.83
N LYS A 564 5.75 -18.42 27.05
CA LYS A 564 5.96 -19.49 26.06
C LYS A 564 4.90 -20.57 26.14
N ASP A 565 3.93 -20.42 27.05
CA ASP A 565 2.83 -21.37 27.16
C ASP A 565 2.07 -21.38 25.84
N PRO A 566 1.79 -22.57 25.27
CA PRO A 566 1.13 -22.68 23.99
C PRO A 566 -0.14 -21.83 23.99
N ALA A 567 -0.32 -21.04 22.92
CA ALA A 567 -1.51 -20.23 22.78
C ALA A 567 -2.75 -21.14 22.89
N PRO A 568 -3.84 -20.69 23.54
CA PRO A 568 -5.07 -21.47 23.61
C PRO A 568 -5.46 -21.91 22.20
N ALA A 569 -5.81 -23.19 22.05
CA ALA A 569 -6.10 -23.79 20.76
C ALA A 569 -7.02 -22.88 19.96
N ARG A 570 -6.59 -22.49 18.74
CA ARG A 570 -7.47 -21.78 17.82
C ARG A 570 -8.76 -22.60 17.70
N PRO A 571 -9.94 -21.95 17.76
CA PRO A 571 -11.19 -22.66 17.53
C PRO A 571 -11.05 -23.43 16.22
N THR A 572 -11.15 -24.76 16.31
CA THR A 572 -11.00 -25.66 15.17
C THR A 572 -11.92 -25.18 14.07
N ALA A 573 -11.36 -24.90 12.89
CA ALA A 573 -12.16 -24.73 11.70
C ALA A 573 -13.12 -25.91 11.60
N ARG A 574 -14.39 -25.63 11.27
CA ARG A 574 -15.46 -26.62 11.12
C ARG A 574 -14.89 -27.87 10.40
N PRO A 575 -15.12 -29.08 10.93
CA PRO A 575 -14.61 -30.30 10.31
C PRO A 575 -15.01 -30.33 8.85
N VAL A 576 -14.03 -30.58 7.99
CA VAL A 576 -14.27 -30.88 6.58
C VAL A 576 -15.20 -32.10 6.58
N PRO A 577 -16.38 -32.03 5.93
CA PRO A 577 -17.30 -33.16 5.92
C PRO A 577 -16.60 -34.36 5.29
N ASP A 578 -16.79 -35.53 5.91
CA ASP A 578 -16.22 -36.79 5.44
C ASP A 578 -16.52 -37.01 3.95
N PRO A 579 -15.57 -37.59 3.19
CA PRO A 579 -15.82 -37.97 1.81
C PRO A 579 -17.01 -38.94 1.77
N VAL A 580 -18.06 -38.53 1.06
CA VAL A 580 -19.27 -39.33 0.82
C VAL A 580 -18.84 -40.70 0.27
N PRO A 581 -19.25 -41.84 0.87
CA PRO A 581 -18.93 -43.15 0.35
C PRO A 581 -19.49 -43.29 -1.07
N ALA A 582 -18.64 -43.79 -1.97
CA ALA A 582 -19.00 -43.99 -3.37
C ALA A 582 -20.26 -44.85 -3.47
N ALA A 583 -21.28 -44.32 -4.14
CA ALA A 583 -22.49 -45.04 -4.47
C ALA A 583 -22.14 -46.30 -5.25
N ALA A 584 -22.69 -47.45 -4.82
CA ALA A 584 -22.56 -48.73 -5.49
C ALA A 584 -23.00 -48.62 -6.97
N PRO A 585 -22.35 -49.34 -7.90
CA PRO A 585 -22.70 -49.30 -9.31
C PRO A 585 -24.13 -49.79 -9.51
N ALA A 586 -24.94 -48.94 -10.15
CA ALA A 586 -26.26 -49.32 -10.65
C ALA A 586 -26.10 -50.47 -11.65
N ARG A 587 -26.93 -51.49 -11.49
CA ARG A 587 -27.00 -52.68 -12.32
C ARG A 587 -27.17 -52.32 -13.80
N ASP A 588 -26.37 -52.99 -14.62
CA ASP A 588 -26.50 -53.10 -16.07
C ASP A 588 -27.95 -53.38 -16.49
N HIS A 589 -28.52 -52.46 -17.27
CA HIS A 589 -29.57 -52.79 -18.21
C HIS A 589 -28.92 -52.86 -19.59
N GLY A 590 -28.71 -54.10 -20.04
CA GLY A 590 -27.99 -54.43 -21.26
C GLY A 590 -28.66 -53.88 -22.54
N PRO A 591 -27.89 -53.83 -23.65
CA PRO A 591 -28.33 -53.25 -24.90
C PRO A 591 -29.00 -54.28 -25.81
N GLY A 592 -30.06 -53.83 -26.48
CA GLY A 592 -30.23 -54.12 -27.90
C GLY A 592 -31.21 -55.23 -28.28
N ALA A 593 -32.27 -54.82 -28.99
CA ALA A 593 -32.71 -55.49 -30.21
C ALA A 593 -33.65 -54.56 -30.99
N VAL A 594 -33.12 -53.70 -31.86
CA VAL A 594 -33.81 -53.35 -33.12
C VAL A 594 -32.75 -53.23 -34.20
N GLN A 595 -32.62 -54.30 -34.97
CA GLN A 595 -31.92 -54.34 -36.26
C GLN A 595 -32.92 -54.03 -37.38
N ALA A 596 -32.38 -53.37 -38.41
CA ALA A 596 -32.70 -53.50 -39.84
C ALA A 596 -33.94 -52.80 -40.42
N ALA A 597 -33.67 -51.72 -41.17
CA ALA A 597 -33.93 -51.58 -42.61
C ALA A 597 -33.00 -50.46 -43.13
N LEU A 598 -31.90 -50.74 -43.87
CA LEU A 598 -31.80 -50.72 -45.35
C LEU A 598 -32.52 -49.47 -45.92
N TRP A 599 -31.84 -48.44 -46.44
CA TRP A 599 -30.85 -48.39 -47.53
C TRP A 599 -29.70 -47.41 -47.26
#